data_AF-A0A7K2WTI2-F1
#
_entry.id   AF-A0A7K2WTI2-F1
#
_cell.length_a   1.000
_cell.length_b   1.000
_cell.length_c   1.000
_cell.angle_alpha   90.00
_cell.angle_beta   90.00
_cell.angle_gamma   90.00
#
_symmetry.space_group_name_H-M   'P 1'
#
loop_
_entity.id
_entity.type
_entity.pdbx_description
1 polymer ?
#
loop_
_entity_poly.entity_id
_entity_poly.type
_entity_poly.pdbx_seq_one_letter_code
_entity_poly.pdbx_strand_id
1 'polypeptide(L)'
;MGETDVERVGGTGDGALTLESLSREPLLGREYQDHPDVVHERLRRRHGAVAPVDLLGVPVWLVLGYPEALYVLQNDERWPKGMRHWRARNEGRVPADWPVAPALTARNMMARGGPDHARYRAAWDAALRPFQDPGHPQARRLRDNIRRTADELITILVRGGRSGTADLAAQFSRPLPLMVAGELLGVSGLPGDEALLDIWRILDAGPDAAEASARVLAAMGRLGEEKRNRPGEDFPSYLLAAHPRLTTEELAHELTMLMGMISDHASILITNAVVEIITGDGRARASLSAGMIREAVNHVALRKPPLANFVPRFPLKDERLGEYVIRAGEPVWIATAATHADPRFAG
;
A
#
# COMPACT_ATOMS: atom_id res chain seq x y z
N MET A 1 40.70 18.92 10.70
CA MET A 1 40.54 18.77 12.16
C MET A 1 39.06 18.75 12.45
N GLY A 2 38.56 17.60 12.90
CA GLY A 2 37.14 17.34 13.13
C GLY A 2 36.74 15.95 12.62
N GLU A 3 37.44 14.91 13.10
CA GLU A 3 37.02 13.52 13.00
C GLU A 3 35.79 13.33 13.90
N THR A 4 34.65 12.94 13.34
CA THR A 4 33.52 12.40 14.09
C THR A 4 33.74 10.89 14.20
N ASP A 5 34.13 10.48 15.40
CA ASP A 5 34.41 9.11 15.80
C ASP A 5 33.23 8.18 15.48
N VAL A 6 33.53 7.14 14.70
CA VAL A 6 32.67 5.97 14.55
C VAL A 6 32.95 5.09 15.76
N GLU A 7 32.02 5.10 16.71
CA GLU A 7 32.08 4.29 17.92
C GLU A 7 32.00 2.78 17.55
N ARG A 8 33.18 2.18 17.31
CA ARG A 8 33.35 0.73 17.14
C ARG A 8 33.50 0.10 18.51
N VAL A 9 32.52 -0.73 18.85
CA VAL A 9 32.41 -1.45 20.12
C VAL A 9 33.54 -2.48 20.27
N GLY A 10 34.36 -2.26 21.30
CA GLY A 10 35.09 -3.32 22.00
C GLY A 10 34.67 -3.27 23.46
N GLY A 11 33.87 -4.23 23.93
CA GLY A 11 33.46 -4.29 25.33
C GLY A 11 32.36 -5.30 25.57
N THR A 12 32.72 -6.43 26.19
CA THR A 12 31.80 -7.44 26.72
C THR A 12 30.92 -6.85 27.83
N GLY A 13 29.68 -6.53 27.47
CA GLY A 13 28.62 -6.15 28.39
C GLY A 13 27.27 -6.30 27.69
N ASP A 14 26.31 -6.91 28.34
CA ASP A 14 24.96 -7.24 27.88
C ASP A 14 24.06 -5.99 27.72
N GLY A 15 24.56 -4.99 26.98
CA GLY A 15 23.92 -3.71 26.69
C GLY A 15 23.52 -3.65 25.21
N ALA A 16 22.69 -4.60 24.75
CA ALA A 16 22.22 -4.58 23.37
C ALA A 16 21.37 -3.32 23.11
N LEU A 17 21.88 -2.44 22.23
CA LEU A 17 21.28 -1.19 21.79
C LEU A 17 19.79 -1.39 21.51
N THR A 18 18.93 -0.62 22.19
CA THR A 18 17.49 -0.63 21.95
C THR A 18 17.14 0.39 20.88
N LEU A 19 16.02 0.16 20.17
CA LEU A 19 15.51 1.12 19.19
C LEU A 19 15.33 2.52 19.79
N GLU A 20 14.96 2.61 21.08
CA GLU A 20 14.83 3.87 21.79
C GLU A 20 16.17 4.60 21.99
N SER A 21 17.27 3.87 22.19
CA SER A 21 18.62 4.41 22.47
C SER A 21 19.38 4.87 21.23
N LEU A 22 18.96 4.44 20.04
CA LEU A 22 19.62 4.76 18.78
C LEU A 22 19.27 6.17 18.31
N SER A 23 20.25 6.87 17.73
CA SER A 23 20.00 8.11 16.99
C SER A 23 19.17 7.79 15.74
N ARG A 24 18.12 8.58 15.50
CA ARG A 24 17.15 8.40 14.42
C ARG A 24 17.00 9.70 13.63
N GLU A 25 17.00 9.61 12.32
CA GLU A 25 16.54 10.71 11.47
C GLU A 25 15.04 10.57 11.16
N PRO A 26 14.28 11.68 11.03
CA PRO A 26 12.92 11.64 10.52
C PRO A 26 12.88 11.02 9.13
N LEU A 27 12.09 9.95 8.96
CA LEU A 27 11.92 9.30 7.67
C LEU A 27 11.11 10.18 6.72
N LEU A 28 10.01 10.75 7.22
CA LEU A 28 9.12 11.58 6.42
C LEU A 28 9.55 13.04 6.53
N GLY A 29 9.84 13.64 5.39
CA GLY A 29 10.23 15.03 5.24
C GLY A 29 10.25 15.42 3.77
N ARG A 30 10.55 16.69 3.49
CA ARG A 30 10.57 17.22 2.11
C ARG A 30 11.54 16.45 1.21
N GLU A 31 12.73 16.13 1.72
CA GLU A 31 13.71 15.34 0.96
C GLU A 31 13.19 13.93 0.63
N TYR A 32 12.47 13.29 1.56
CA TYR A 32 11.88 11.97 1.29
C TYR A 32 10.74 12.02 0.26
N GLN A 33 9.98 13.13 0.23
CA GLN A 33 8.92 13.33 -0.76
C GLN A 33 9.50 13.53 -2.17
N ASP A 34 10.56 14.34 -2.29
CA ASP A 34 11.17 14.69 -3.57
C ASP A 34 12.14 13.59 -4.07
N HIS A 35 12.92 13.01 -3.16
CA HIS A 35 14.06 12.13 -3.43
C HIS A 35 14.16 10.94 -2.44
N PRO A 36 13.15 10.05 -2.38
CA PRO A 36 13.14 8.93 -1.43
C PRO A 36 14.33 7.97 -1.61
N ASP A 37 14.80 7.80 -2.84
CA ASP A 37 15.95 6.95 -3.19
C ASP A 37 17.26 7.45 -2.56
N VAL A 38 17.46 8.77 -2.51
CA VAL A 38 18.63 9.40 -1.87
C VAL A 38 18.60 9.15 -0.36
N VAL A 39 17.43 9.29 0.26
CA VAL A 39 17.24 9.02 1.70
C VAL A 39 17.49 7.54 2.00
N HIS A 40 16.90 6.62 1.23
CA HIS A 40 17.09 5.18 1.40
C HIS A 40 18.56 4.76 1.27
N GLU A 41 19.29 5.30 0.28
CA GLU A 41 20.71 5.01 0.09
C GLU A 41 21.58 5.60 1.21
N ARG A 42 21.26 6.81 1.70
CA ARG A 42 21.94 7.38 2.88
C ARG A 42 21.76 6.50 4.11
N LEU A 43 20.52 6.09 4.39
CA LEU A 43 20.22 5.18 5.50
C LEU A 43 20.96 3.86 5.34
N ARG A 44 20.98 3.29 4.13
CA ARG A 44 21.69 2.03 3.83
C ARG A 44 23.19 2.13 4.07
N ARG A 45 23.83 3.22 3.63
CA ARG A 45 25.27 3.47 3.87
C ARG A 45 25.60 3.61 5.34
N ARG A 46 24.70 4.22 6.12
CA ARG A 46 24.92 4.50 7.54
C ARG A 46 24.62 3.30 8.44
N HIS A 47 23.55 2.56 8.16
CA HIS A 47 22.99 1.54 9.06
C HIS A 47 23.00 0.11 8.48
N GLY A 48 23.29 -0.05 7.19
CA GLY A 48 23.23 -1.34 6.51
C GLY A 48 21.83 -1.69 6.02
N ALA A 49 21.46 -2.98 6.06
CA ALA A 49 20.21 -3.48 5.50
C ALA A 49 18.94 -3.12 6.31
N VAL A 50 19.12 -2.63 7.53
CA VAL A 50 18.05 -2.23 8.45
C VAL A 50 18.46 -0.92 9.11
N ALA A 51 17.55 0.05 9.23
CA ALA A 51 17.85 1.34 9.84
C ALA A 51 16.81 1.71 10.92
N PRO A 52 17.24 2.27 12.06
CA PRO A 52 16.32 2.91 13.01
C PRO A 52 15.92 4.29 12.46
N VAL A 53 14.62 4.57 12.39
CA VAL A 53 14.10 5.86 11.88
C VAL A 53 12.99 6.40 12.77
N ASP A 54 12.77 7.72 12.70
CA ASP A 54 11.63 8.36 13.32
C ASP A 54 10.49 8.49 12.29
N LEU A 55 9.34 7.88 12.59
CA LEU A 55 8.14 7.96 11.76
C LEU A 55 7.10 8.84 12.46
N LEU A 56 7.19 10.15 12.22
CA LEU A 56 6.29 11.15 12.80
C LEU A 56 6.27 11.11 14.34
N GLY A 57 7.46 11.10 14.96
CA GLY A 57 7.64 11.05 16.40
C GLY A 57 7.59 9.65 17.01
N VAL A 58 7.42 8.60 16.19
CA VAL A 58 7.37 7.21 16.64
C VAL A 58 8.60 6.44 16.14
N PRO A 59 9.43 5.86 17.02
CA PRO A 59 10.58 5.06 16.62
C PRO A 59 10.16 3.77 15.92
N VAL A 60 10.75 3.48 14.76
CA VAL A 60 10.50 2.25 13.99
C VAL A 60 11.78 1.71 13.35
N TRP A 61 11.81 0.41 13.07
CA TRP A 61 12.83 -0.18 12.20
C TRP A 61 12.37 -0.14 10.75
N LEU A 62 13.25 0.26 9.85
CA LEU A 62 13.02 0.28 8.41
C LEU A 62 13.95 -0.73 7.72
N VAL A 63 13.37 -1.73 7.05
CA VAL A 63 14.13 -2.71 6.27
C VAL A 63 14.37 -2.18 4.87
N LEU A 64 15.65 -2.08 4.51
CA LEU A 64 16.15 -1.54 3.25
C LEU A 64 16.70 -2.64 2.33
N GLY A 65 17.06 -3.79 2.92
CA GLY A 65 17.66 -4.92 2.22
C GLY A 65 16.65 -5.94 1.73
N TYR A 66 16.86 -6.44 0.51
CA TYR A 66 15.96 -7.41 -0.13
C TYR A 66 15.93 -8.78 0.58
N PRO A 67 17.08 -9.39 0.95
CA PRO A 67 17.07 -10.66 1.69
C PRO A 67 16.38 -10.54 3.06
N GLU A 68 16.61 -9.43 3.76
CA GLU A 68 16.01 -9.17 5.08
C GLU A 68 14.49 -8.98 4.96
N ALA A 69 14.03 -8.28 3.92
CA ALA A 69 12.61 -8.12 3.64
C ALA A 69 11.94 -9.47 3.34
N LEU A 70 12.55 -10.32 2.51
CA LEU A 70 12.05 -11.66 2.24
C LEU A 70 11.99 -12.51 3.51
N TYR A 71 13.04 -12.48 4.34
CA TYR A 71 13.06 -13.20 5.62
C TYR A 71 11.88 -12.78 6.51
N VAL A 72 11.66 -11.48 6.69
CA VAL A 72 10.54 -10.98 7.50
C VAL A 72 9.19 -11.37 6.90
N LEU A 73 8.99 -11.21 5.58
CA LEU A 73 7.70 -11.40 4.93
C LEU A 73 7.31 -12.88 4.72
N GLN A 74 8.28 -13.79 4.61
CA GLN A 74 8.03 -15.22 4.41
C GLN A 74 7.84 -16.00 5.73
N ASN A 75 8.18 -15.40 6.88
CA ASN A 75 8.16 -16.05 8.18
C ASN A 75 7.05 -15.48 9.09
N ASP A 76 5.78 -15.53 8.65
CA ASP A 76 4.62 -14.94 9.38
C ASP A 76 4.44 -15.50 10.80
N GLU A 77 4.86 -16.75 11.04
CA GLU A 77 4.85 -17.36 12.39
C GLU A 77 5.83 -16.67 13.35
N ARG A 78 6.96 -16.18 12.85
CA ARG A 78 7.96 -15.45 13.64
C ARG A 78 7.70 -13.95 13.66
N TRP A 79 7.18 -13.42 12.56
CA TRP A 79 6.95 -12.01 12.27
C TRP A 79 5.47 -11.71 11.98
N PRO A 80 4.55 -12.03 12.91
CA PRO A 80 3.13 -11.89 12.65
C PRO A 80 2.73 -10.44 12.42
N LYS A 81 1.64 -10.30 11.68
CA LYS A 81 0.92 -9.04 11.51
C LYS A 81 0.01 -8.73 12.69
N GLY A 82 -0.22 -7.44 12.89
CA GLY A 82 -1.32 -6.90 13.67
C GLY A 82 -0.87 -6.22 14.96
N MET A 83 -1.50 -5.09 15.23
CA MET A 83 -1.08 -4.11 16.26
C MET A 83 -1.04 -4.65 17.69
N ARG A 84 -1.72 -5.78 17.96
CA ARG A 84 -1.67 -6.49 19.25
C ARG A 84 -0.26 -6.95 19.64
N HIS A 85 0.64 -7.11 18.66
CA HIS A 85 2.02 -7.52 18.90
C HIS A 85 2.97 -6.34 19.14
N TRP A 86 2.49 -5.10 18.99
CA TRP A 86 3.33 -3.93 19.19
C TRP A 86 3.42 -3.54 20.67
N ARG A 87 4.54 -3.86 21.30
CA ARG A 87 4.78 -3.62 22.73
C ARG A 87 4.59 -2.15 23.13
N ALA A 88 5.29 -1.23 22.45
CA ALA A 88 5.25 0.19 22.81
C ALA A 88 3.84 0.80 22.72
N ARG A 89 3.06 0.40 21.71
CA ARG A 89 1.65 0.80 21.59
C ARG A 89 0.82 0.29 22.76
N ASN A 90 0.96 -0.99 23.10
CA ASN A 90 0.17 -1.62 24.16
C ASN A 90 0.50 -1.06 25.56
N GLU A 91 1.71 -0.54 25.72
CA GLU A 91 2.17 0.16 26.93
C GLU A 91 1.81 1.66 26.94
N GLY A 92 1.08 2.17 25.94
CA GLY A 92 0.67 3.57 25.87
C GLY A 92 1.79 4.54 25.49
N ARG A 93 2.90 4.06 24.93
CA ARG A 93 4.06 4.88 24.53
C ARG A 93 3.95 5.47 23.12
N VAL A 94 2.97 5.03 22.33
CA VAL A 94 2.67 5.58 21.00
C VAL A 94 1.56 6.63 21.14
N PRO A 95 1.72 7.85 20.58
CA PRO A 95 0.69 8.88 20.63
C PRO A 95 -0.65 8.38 20.07
N ALA A 96 -1.75 8.71 20.74
CA ALA A 96 -3.08 8.27 20.33
C ALA A 96 -3.54 8.91 19.00
N ASP A 97 -3.05 10.12 18.73
CA ASP A 97 -3.26 10.91 17.53
C ASP A 97 -2.20 10.69 16.45
N TRP A 98 -1.36 9.65 16.58
CA TRP A 98 -0.33 9.35 15.60
C TRP A 98 -0.95 9.17 14.20
N PRO A 99 -0.54 9.95 13.18
CA PRO A 99 -1.26 10.03 11.90
C PRO A 99 -1.38 8.70 11.14
N VAL A 100 -0.48 7.74 11.39
CA VAL A 100 -0.47 6.43 10.72
C VAL A 100 -1.42 5.43 11.39
N ALA A 101 -1.85 5.69 12.63
CA ALA A 101 -2.65 4.75 13.43
C ALA A 101 -3.95 4.29 12.74
N PRO A 102 -4.78 5.16 12.12
CA PRO A 102 -6.03 4.73 11.49
C PRO A 102 -5.86 3.65 10.42
N ALA A 103 -4.81 3.75 9.60
CA ALA A 103 -4.51 2.77 8.55
C ALA A 103 -4.13 1.39 9.14
N LEU A 104 -3.48 1.37 10.31
CA LEU A 104 -3.00 0.16 10.97
C LEU A 104 -4.03 -0.51 11.87
N THR A 105 -5.03 0.25 12.33
CA THR A 105 -6.12 -0.24 13.20
C THR A 105 -7.45 -0.43 12.44
N ALA A 106 -7.45 -0.27 11.13
CA ALA A 106 -8.62 -0.50 10.30
C ALA A 106 -9.19 -1.93 10.50
N ARG A 107 -10.50 -2.09 10.39
CA ARG A 107 -11.18 -3.38 10.66
C ARG A 107 -11.35 -4.25 9.40
N ASN A 108 -10.33 -4.28 8.54
CA ASN A 108 -10.35 -4.99 7.26
C ASN A 108 -9.24 -6.06 7.17
N MET A 109 -9.28 -6.91 6.12
CA MET A 109 -8.28 -7.95 5.87
C MET A 109 -6.84 -7.42 5.92
N MET A 110 -6.61 -6.21 5.41
CA MET A 110 -5.28 -5.59 5.30
C MET A 110 -4.67 -5.13 6.63
N ALA A 111 -5.42 -5.04 7.72
CA ALA A 111 -4.86 -4.74 9.05
C ALA A 111 -4.86 -5.98 9.98
N ARG A 112 -5.69 -6.98 9.67
CA ARG A 112 -5.77 -8.23 10.44
C ARG A 112 -4.49 -9.06 10.32
N GLY A 113 -4.21 -9.85 11.35
CA GLY A 113 -3.17 -10.88 11.35
C GLY A 113 -3.66 -12.17 12.00
N GLY A 114 -2.86 -13.23 11.93
CA GLY A 114 -3.21 -14.54 12.50
C GLY A 114 -4.39 -15.23 11.79
N PRO A 115 -5.12 -16.14 12.47
CA PRO A 115 -6.18 -16.95 11.86
C PRO A 115 -7.30 -16.14 11.19
N ASP A 116 -7.64 -14.97 11.73
CA ASP A 116 -8.61 -14.07 11.12
C ASP A 116 -8.15 -13.59 9.75
N HIS A 117 -6.87 -13.23 9.61
CA HIS A 117 -6.32 -12.83 8.31
C HIS A 117 -6.48 -13.95 7.27
N ALA A 118 -6.12 -15.19 7.62
CA ALA A 118 -6.24 -16.33 6.70
C ALA A 118 -7.69 -16.55 6.22
N ARG A 119 -8.66 -16.45 7.13
CA ARG A 119 -10.10 -16.57 6.79
C ARG A 119 -10.56 -15.47 5.84
N TYR A 120 -10.25 -14.21 6.14
CA TYR A 120 -10.64 -13.10 5.29
C TYR A 120 -9.91 -13.15 3.95
N ARG A 121 -8.62 -13.49 3.93
CA ARG A 121 -7.81 -13.62 2.71
C ARG A 121 -8.39 -14.68 1.77
N ALA A 122 -8.78 -15.83 2.30
CA ALA A 122 -9.41 -16.90 1.52
C ALA A 122 -10.76 -16.44 0.91
N ALA A 123 -11.56 -15.69 1.67
CA ALA A 123 -12.81 -15.13 1.17
C ALA A 123 -12.58 -14.09 0.06
N TRP A 124 -11.57 -13.23 0.21
CA TRP A 124 -11.11 -12.30 -0.82
C TRP A 124 -10.65 -13.01 -2.09
N ASP A 125 -9.84 -14.06 -1.96
CA ASP A 125 -9.37 -14.87 -3.10
C ASP A 125 -10.54 -15.51 -3.86
N ALA A 126 -11.52 -16.06 -3.13
CA ALA A 126 -12.72 -16.62 -3.72
C ALA A 126 -13.55 -15.54 -4.43
N ALA A 127 -13.71 -14.36 -3.81
CA ALA A 127 -14.53 -13.27 -4.33
C ALA A 127 -13.91 -12.56 -5.55
N LEU A 128 -12.58 -12.50 -5.65
CA LEU A 128 -11.87 -11.90 -6.78
C LEU A 128 -11.71 -12.85 -7.97
N ARG A 129 -11.72 -14.16 -7.75
CA ARG A 129 -11.47 -15.17 -8.79
C ARG A 129 -12.33 -14.97 -10.05
N PRO A 130 -13.65 -14.69 -9.97
CA PRO A 130 -14.49 -14.40 -11.15
C PRO A 130 -13.98 -13.26 -12.04
N PHE A 131 -13.27 -12.28 -11.47
CA PHE A 131 -12.74 -11.11 -12.16
C PHE A 131 -11.31 -11.30 -12.67
N GLN A 132 -10.61 -12.32 -12.18
CA GLN A 132 -9.21 -12.61 -12.53
C GLN A 132 -9.07 -13.76 -13.54
N ASP A 133 -10.01 -14.70 -13.56
CA ASP A 133 -10.03 -15.82 -14.50
C ASP A 133 -10.46 -15.35 -15.91
N PRO A 134 -9.57 -15.36 -16.94
CA PRO A 134 -9.92 -14.92 -18.30
C PRO A 134 -11.07 -15.72 -18.94
N GLY A 135 -11.28 -16.95 -18.49
CA GLY A 135 -12.39 -17.81 -18.93
C GLY A 135 -13.75 -17.39 -18.37
N HIS A 136 -13.77 -16.60 -17.30
CA HIS A 136 -14.99 -16.19 -16.63
C HIS A 136 -15.67 -14.97 -17.29
N PRO A 137 -17.00 -14.93 -17.40
CA PRO A 137 -17.72 -13.79 -17.99
C PRO A 137 -17.43 -12.45 -17.30
N GLN A 138 -17.27 -12.43 -15.97
CA GLN A 138 -16.99 -11.19 -15.23
C GLN A 138 -15.62 -10.59 -15.57
N ALA A 139 -14.58 -11.41 -15.71
CA ALA A 139 -13.27 -10.93 -16.15
C ALA A 139 -13.32 -10.29 -17.54
N ARG A 140 -14.09 -10.86 -18.48
CA ARG A 140 -14.29 -10.28 -19.82
C ARG A 140 -15.02 -8.94 -19.74
N ARG A 141 -16.15 -8.88 -19.02
CA ARG A 141 -16.91 -7.64 -18.81
C ARG A 141 -16.06 -6.55 -18.18
N LEU A 142 -15.33 -6.89 -17.12
CA LEU A 142 -14.43 -5.96 -16.43
C LEU A 142 -13.35 -5.42 -17.38
N ARG A 143 -12.71 -6.29 -18.16
CA ARG A 143 -11.70 -5.89 -19.16
C ARG A 143 -12.28 -4.97 -20.23
N ASP A 144 -13.45 -5.29 -20.76
CA ASP A 144 -14.10 -4.50 -21.80
C ASP A 144 -14.53 -3.13 -21.24
N ASN A 145 -15.02 -3.10 -19.99
CA ASN A 145 -15.35 -1.87 -19.28
C ASN A 145 -14.10 -0.99 -19.05
N ILE A 146 -13.00 -1.57 -18.55
CA ILE A 146 -11.71 -0.87 -18.37
C ILE A 146 -11.26 -0.24 -19.69
N ARG A 147 -11.32 -0.99 -20.79
CA ARG A 147 -10.93 -0.49 -22.12
C ARG A 147 -11.81 0.68 -22.54
N ARG A 148 -13.13 0.51 -22.47
CA ARG A 148 -14.09 1.55 -22.84
C ARG A 148 -13.88 2.83 -22.03
N THR A 149 -13.76 2.71 -20.71
CA THR A 149 -13.52 3.86 -19.82
C THR A 149 -12.18 4.52 -20.09
N ALA A 150 -11.12 3.75 -20.34
CA ALA A 150 -9.83 4.31 -20.72
C ALA A 150 -9.93 5.10 -22.05
N ASP A 151 -10.60 4.55 -23.07
CA ASP A 151 -10.79 5.21 -24.37
C ASP A 151 -11.62 6.50 -24.24
N GLU A 152 -12.65 6.50 -23.39
CA GLU A 152 -13.46 7.69 -23.08
C GLU A 152 -12.63 8.79 -22.41
N LEU A 153 -11.84 8.44 -21.39
CA LEU A 153 -10.97 9.39 -20.68
C LEU A 153 -9.86 9.92 -21.59
N ILE A 154 -9.27 9.07 -22.43
CA ILE A 154 -8.30 9.49 -23.47
C ILE A 154 -8.97 10.45 -24.45
N THR A 155 -10.19 10.15 -24.89
CA THR A 155 -10.95 11.03 -25.79
C THR A 155 -11.17 12.41 -25.17
N ILE A 156 -11.51 12.48 -23.88
CA ILE A 156 -11.66 13.75 -23.15
C ILE A 156 -10.33 14.49 -23.09
N LEU A 157 -9.24 13.79 -22.77
CA LEU A 157 -7.89 14.36 -22.66
C LEU A 157 -7.45 15.01 -23.99
N VAL A 158 -7.73 14.38 -25.14
CA VAL A 158 -7.32 14.89 -26.46
C VAL A 158 -8.26 15.97 -27.04
N ARG A 159 -9.41 16.26 -26.42
CA ARG A 159 -10.31 17.34 -26.87
C ARG A 159 -9.65 18.73 -26.87
N GLY A 160 -8.59 18.91 -26.09
CA GLY A 160 -7.76 20.12 -26.10
C GLY A 160 -6.97 20.34 -27.41
N GLY A 161 -6.98 19.40 -28.35
CA GLY A 161 -6.28 19.48 -29.63
C GLY A 161 -4.91 18.78 -29.62
N ARG A 162 -4.14 18.94 -30.72
CA ARG A 162 -2.84 18.28 -30.92
C ARG A 162 -1.67 18.94 -30.17
N SER A 163 -1.90 20.10 -29.58
CA SER A 163 -0.94 20.89 -28.82
C SER A 163 -1.58 21.36 -27.52
N GLY A 164 -0.92 21.16 -26.38
CA GLY A 164 -1.44 21.60 -25.10
C GLY A 164 -0.83 20.83 -23.92
N THR A 165 -1.35 21.14 -22.74
CA THR A 165 -1.01 20.47 -21.48
C THR A 165 -2.20 19.62 -21.02
N ALA A 166 -1.92 18.44 -20.49
CA ALA A 166 -2.91 17.59 -19.85
C ALA A 166 -2.46 17.25 -18.43
N ASP A 167 -3.41 17.24 -17.50
CA ASP A 167 -3.20 16.70 -16.17
C ASP A 167 -3.55 15.21 -16.20
N LEU A 168 -2.53 14.37 -16.35
CA LEU A 168 -2.70 12.92 -16.41
C LEU A 168 -3.41 12.38 -15.15
N ALA A 169 -3.11 12.95 -13.97
CA ALA A 169 -3.67 12.49 -12.72
C ALA A 169 -5.18 12.77 -12.64
N ALA A 170 -5.54 14.04 -12.81
CA ALA A 170 -6.93 14.47 -12.72
C ALA A 170 -7.80 13.94 -13.86
N GLN A 171 -7.25 13.83 -15.07
CA GLN A 171 -8.04 13.52 -16.27
C GLN A 171 -8.06 12.04 -16.66
N PHE A 172 -7.14 11.21 -16.14
CA PHE A 172 -7.04 9.80 -16.55
C PHE A 172 -6.73 8.83 -15.40
N SER A 173 -5.60 9.01 -14.72
CA SER A 173 -5.08 7.95 -13.84
C SER A 173 -5.87 7.82 -12.55
N ARG A 174 -6.44 8.90 -11.98
CA ARG A 174 -7.31 8.82 -10.80
C ARG A 174 -8.76 8.39 -11.13
N PRO A 175 -9.43 8.92 -12.17
CA PRO A 175 -10.79 8.52 -12.50
C PRO A 175 -10.94 7.05 -12.92
N LEU A 176 -9.99 6.51 -13.69
CA LEU A 176 -10.12 5.16 -14.25
C LEU A 176 -10.24 4.06 -13.18
N PRO A 177 -9.31 3.93 -12.20
CA PRO A 177 -9.41 2.92 -11.16
C PRO A 177 -10.63 3.09 -10.25
N LEU A 178 -11.07 4.34 -10.04
CA LEU A 178 -12.26 4.63 -9.26
C LEU A 178 -13.52 4.07 -9.92
N MET A 179 -13.66 4.25 -11.24
CA MET A 179 -14.76 3.66 -12.02
C MET A 179 -14.71 2.13 -12.02
N VAL A 180 -13.51 1.56 -12.08
CA VAL A 180 -13.29 0.11 -11.97
C VAL A 180 -13.70 -0.42 -10.59
N ALA A 181 -13.39 0.30 -9.52
CA ALA A 181 -13.83 -0.07 -8.17
C ALA A 181 -15.36 -0.01 -8.04
N GLY A 182 -16.02 1.00 -8.63
CA GLY A 182 -17.49 1.07 -8.68
C GLY A 182 -18.13 -0.14 -9.37
N GLU A 183 -17.57 -0.56 -10.51
CA GLU A 183 -18.03 -1.76 -11.24
C GLU A 183 -17.89 -3.03 -10.38
N LEU A 184 -16.74 -3.22 -9.72
CA LEU A 184 -16.53 -4.36 -8.83
C LEU A 184 -17.51 -4.38 -7.65
N LEU A 185 -17.90 -3.20 -7.14
CA LEU A 185 -18.92 -3.06 -6.10
C LEU A 185 -20.35 -3.29 -6.62
N GLY A 186 -20.54 -3.41 -7.93
CA GLY A 186 -21.86 -3.52 -8.55
C GLY A 186 -22.67 -2.23 -8.40
N VAL A 187 -21.99 -1.08 -8.42
CA VAL A 187 -22.58 0.26 -8.45
C VAL A 187 -22.44 0.81 -9.86
N SER A 188 -23.56 0.98 -10.55
CA SER A 188 -23.57 1.46 -11.93
C SER A 188 -23.32 2.96 -12.00
N GLY A 189 -22.35 3.39 -12.81
CA GLY A 189 -22.06 4.80 -13.08
C GLY A 189 -21.09 5.45 -12.10
N LEU A 190 -20.75 6.72 -12.35
CA LEU A 190 -19.96 7.49 -11.40
C LEU A 190 -20.75 7.66 -10.09
N PRO A 191 -20.10 7.56 -8.92
CA PRO A 191 -20.70 8.05 -7.69
C PRO A 191 -21.23 9.47 -7.94
N GLY A 192 -22.40 9.82 -7.38
CA GLY A 192 -22.86 11.21 -7.43
C GLY A 192 -21.78 12.14 -6.89
N ASP A 193 -21.77 13.39 -7.34
CA ASP A 193 -20.68 14.35 -7.11
C ASP A 193 -20.23 14.41 -5.64
N GLU A 194 -21.15 14.33 -4.68
CA GLU A 194 -20.85 14.31 -3.24
C GLU A 194 -20.04 13.08 -2.80
N ALA A 195 -20.39 11.89 -3.28
CA ALA A 195 -19.69 10.66 -2.96
C ALA A 195 -18.30 10.63 -3.61
N LEU A 196 -18.18 11.17 -4.82
CA LEU A 196 -16.91 11.35 -5.50
C LEU A 196 -15.99 12.31 -4.72
N LEU A 197 -16.53 13.45 -4.27
CA LEU A 197 -15.80 14.42 -3.43
C LEU A 197 -15.35 13.82 -2.10
N ASP A 198 -16.19 13.02 -1.46
CA ASP A 198 -15.80 12.34 -0.22
C ASP A 198 -14.68 11.32 -0.45
N ILE A 199 -14.72 10.58 -1.56
CA ILE A 199 -13.62 9.68 -1.93
C ILE A 199 -12.33 10.47 -2.16
N TRP A 200 -12.39 11.61 -2.86
CA TRP A 200 -11.21 12.46 -3.05
C TRP A 200 -10.67 13.02 -1.73
N ARG A 201 -11.53 13.49 -0.82
CA ARG A 201 -11.12 13.98 0.52
C ARG A 201 -10.38 12.91 1.31
N ILE A 202 -10.82 11.64 1.22
CA ILE A 202 -10.16 10.52 1.88
C ILE A 202 -8.80 10.25 1.25
N LEU A 203 -8.74 10.14 -0.09
CA LEU A 203 -7.50 9.83 -0.81
C LEU A 203 -6.43 10.91 -0.64
N ASP A 204 -6.84 12.18 -0.59
CA ASP A 204 -5.93 13.34 -0.45
C ASP A 204 -5.62 13.68 1.02
N ALA A 205 -6.13 12.88 1.99
CA ALA A 205 -6.02 13.15 3.42
C ALA A 205 -6.39 14.60 3.81
N GLY A 206 -7.47 15.12 3.21
CA GLY A 206 -7.93 16.49 3.39
C GLY A 206 -8.50 16.77 4.80
N PRO A 207 -8.79 18.04 5.13
CA PRO A 207 -9.26 18.46 6.46
C PRO A 207 -10.55 17.75 6.92
N ASP A 208 -11.40 17.31 6.00
CA ASP A 208 -12.67 16.62 6.29
C ASP A 208 -12.59 15.09 6.05
N ALA A 209 -11.38 14.53 5.90
CA ALA A 209 -11.19 13.11 5.54
C ALA A 209 -11.87 12.15 6.53
N ALA A 210 -11.88 12.49 7.82
CA ALA A 210 -12.52 11.66 8.85
C ALA A 210 -14.06 11.59 8.66
N GLU A 211 -14.70 12.74 8.41
CA GLU A 211 -16.14 12.79 8.17
C GLU A 211 -16.53 12.14 6.85
N ALA A 212 -15.74 12.40 5.79
CA ALA A 212 -15.90 11.74 4.50
C ALA A 212 -15.77 10.22 4.64
N SER A 213 -14.78 9.74 5.42
CA SER A 213 -14.61 8.31 5.69
C SER A 213 -15.83 7.72 6.41
N ALA A 214 -16.45 8.44 7.34
CA ALA A 214 -17.67 7.98 8.00
C ALA A 214 -18.85 7.89 7.03
N ARG A 215 -19.02 8.88 6.14
CA ARG A 215 -20.07 8.88 5.11
C ARG A 215 -19.88 7.75 4.10
N VAL A 216 -18.65 7.52 3.62
CA VAL A 216 -18.31 6.42 2.73
C VAL A 216 -18.54 5.07 3.42
N LEU A 217 -18.13 4.90 4.67
CA LEU A 217 -18.38 3.66 5.42
C LEU A 217 -19.88 3.38 5.58
N ALA A 218 -20.68 4.40 5.88
CA ALA A 218 -22.13 4.28 5.96
C ALA A 218 -22.77 3.91 4.61
N ALA A 219 -22.26 4.47 3.50
CA ALA A 219 -22.69 4.09 2.15
C ALA A 219 -22.35 2.63 1.82
N MET A 220 -21.15 2.17 2.18
CA MET A 220 -20.76 0.77 2.03
C MET A 220 -21.60 -0.18 2.90
N GLY A 221 -22.03 0.26 4.08
CA GLY A 221 -22.98 -0.47 4.92
C GLY A 221 -24.33 -0.69 4.22
N ARG A 222 -24.92 0.39 3.68
CA ARG A 222 -26.19 0.31 2.91
C ARG A 222 -26.05 -0.60 1.69
N LEU A 223 -24.95 -0.47 0.94
CA LEU A 223 -24.66 -1.35 -0.19
C LEU A 223 -24.55 -2.81 0.27
N GLY A 224 -23.88 -3.07 1.39
CA GLY A 224 -23.76 -4.42 1.95
C GLY A 224 -25.11 -5.04 2.33
N GLU A 225 -26.03 -4.26 2.89
CA GLU A 225 -27.41 -4.71 3.18
C GLU A 225 -28.18 -5.01 1.90
N GLU A 226 -28.05 -4.16 0.89
CA GLU A 226 -28.67 -4.38 -0.41
C GLU A 226 -28.18 -5.70 -1.03
N LYS A 227 -26.86 -5.91 -1.11
CA LYS A 227 -26.25 -7.10 -1.71
C LYS A 227 -26.56 -8.39 -0.93
N ARG A 228 -26.79 -8.30 0.39
CA ARG A 228 -27.28 -9.43 1.19
C ARG A 228 -28.70 -9.84 0.79
N ASN A 229 -29.57 -8.86 0.53
CA ASN A 229 -30.96 -9.12 0.16
C ASN A 229 -31.13 -9.44 -1.33
N ARG A 230 -30.24 -8.92 -2.18
CA ARG A 230 -30.24 -9.08 -3.63
C ARG A 230 -28.81 -9.32 -4.14
N PRO A 231 -28.28 -10.54 -3.98
CA PRO A 231 -26.96 -10.88 -4.48
C PRO A 231 -26.89 -10.72 -6.00
N GLY A 232 -25.79 -10.14 -6.48
CA GLY A 232 -25.47 -9.97 -7.89
C GLY A 232 -24.19 -10.67 -8.30
N GLU A 233 -23.75 -10.42 -9.53
CA GLU A 233 -22.44 -10.88 -10.03
C GLU A 233 -21.33 -9.85 -9.73
N ASP A 234 -21.23 -9.44 -8.46
CA ASP A 234 -20.32 -8.39 -7.99
C ASP A 234 -19.46 -8.87 -6.81
N PHE A 235 -18.36 -8.17 -6.54
CA PHE A 235 -17.42 -8.52 -5.48
C PHE A 235 -18.08 -8.62 -4.08
N PRO A 236 -18.93 -7.66 -3.63
CA PRO A 236 -19.63 -7.78 -2.35
C PRO A 236 -20.45 -9.07 -2.23
N SER A 237 -21.18 -9.43 -3.29
CA SER A 237 -22.02 -10.64 -3.33
C SER A 237 -21.18 -11.92 -3.27
N TYR A 238 -20.08 -11.98 -4.03
CA TYR A 238 -19.16 -13.11 -3.97
C TYR A 238 -18.44 -13.20 -2.61
N LEU A 239 -18.11 -12.07 -1.98
CA LEU A 239 -17.50 -12.04 -0.65
C LEU A 239 -18.45 -12.55 0.44
N LEU A 240 -19.72 -12.14 0.39
CA LEU A 240 -20.77 -12.66 1.27
C LEU A 240 -20.98 -14.17 1.08
N ALA A 241 -20.92 -14.67 -0.16
CA ALA A 241 -21.02 -16.10 -0.45
C ALA A 241 -19.81 -16.88 0.10
N ALA A 242 -18.60 -16.34 -0.01
CA ALA A 242 -17.38 -16.96 0.49
C ALA A 242 -17.22 -16.87 2.02
N HIS A 243 -17.87 -15.89 2.66
CA HIS A 243 -17.86 -15.73 4.12
C HIS A 243 -19.29 -15.39 4.64
N PRO A 244 -20.18 -16.38 4.76
CA PRO A 244 -21.58 -16.15 5.13
C PRO A 244 -21.82 -15.54 6.51
N ARG A 245 -20.81 -15.62 7.40
CA ARG A 245 -20.87 -15.06 8.76
C ARG A 245 -20.36 -13.62 8.83
N LEU A 246 -19.91 -13.04 7.72
CA LEU A 246 -19.45 -11.66 7.65
C LEU A 246 -20.61 -10.73 8.00
N THR A 247 -20.42 -9.85 8.99
CA THR A 247 -21.45 -8.87 9.34
C THR A 247 -21.53 -7.75 8.30
N THR A 248 -22.63 -6.99 8.29
CA THR A 248 -22.74 -5.79 7.42
C THR A 248 -21.64 -4.78 7.72
N GLU A 249 -21.31 -4.58 8.99
CA GLU A 249 -20.24 -3.67 9.39
C GLU A 249 -18.88 -4.17 8.89
N GLU A 250 -18.57 -5.45 9.06
CA GLU A 250 -17.31 -6.02 8.57
C GLU A 250 -17.23 -5.93 7.04
N LEU A 251 -18.32 -6.25 6.33
CA LEU A 251 -18.40 -6.08 4.88
C LEU A 251 -18.12 -4.63 4.48
N ALA A 252 -18.73 -3.65 5.13
CA ALA A 252 -18.52 -2.24 4.82
C ALA A 252 -17.03 -1.85 4.89
N HIS A 253 -16.30 -2.33 5.90
CA HIS A 253 -14.85 -2.09 6.02
C HIS A 253 -14.05 -2.76 4.90
N GLU A 254 -14.42 -3.97 4.46
CA GLU A 254 -13.78 -4.63 3.32
C GLU A 254 -14.05 -3.88 2.01
N LEU A 255 -15.27 -3.38 1.79
CA LEU A 255 -15.63 -2.62 0.58
C LEU A 255 -14.92 -1.26 0.53
N THR A 256 -14.81 -0.56 1.67
CA THR A 256 -14.01 0.67 1.78
C THR A 256 -12.54 0.37 1.49
N MET A 257 -12.02 -0.77 1.95
CA MET A 257 -10.63 -1.17 1.67
C MET A 257 -10.41 -1.49 0.19
N LEU A 258 -11.32 -2.21 -0.47
CA LEU A 258 -11.28 -2.44 -1.93
C LEU A 258 -11.19 -1.12 -2.69
N MET A 259 -12.09 -0.19 -2.36
CA MET A 259 -12.20 1.12 -3.00
C MET A 259 -10.90 1.92 -2.85
N GLY A 260 -10.37 2.04 -1.63
CA GLY A 260 -9.13 2.77 -1.36
C GLY A 260 -7.91 2.14 -2.02
N MET A 261 -7.76 0.81 -1.91
CA MET A 261 -6.58 0.12 -2.45
C MET A 261 -6.53 0.18 -3.98
N ILE A 262 -7.66 -0.03 -4.66
CA ILE A 262 -7.73 0.06 -6.13
C ILE A 262 -7.54 1.51 -6.58
N SER A 263 -8.28 2.45 -5.99
CA SER A 263 -8.29 3.85 -6.43
C SER A 263 -6.94 4.52 -6.24
N ASP A 264 -6.19 4.22 -5.18
CA ASP A 264 -4.91 4.90 -4.92
C ASP A 264 -3.76 4.25 -5.70
N HIS A 265 -3.54 2.96 -5.48
CA HIS A 265 -2.33 2.28 -5.96
C HIS A 265 -2.30 2.08 -7.47
N ALA A 266 -3.45 1.78 -8.09
CA ALA A 266 -3.51 1.65 -9.53
C ALA A 266 -3.30 3.01 -10.20
N SER A 267 -3.84 4.09 -9.63
CA SER A 267 -3.64 5.46 -10.12
C SER A 267 -2.17 5.86 -10.06
N ILE A 268 -1.51 5.60 -8.93
CA ILE A 268 -0.06 5.86 -8.77
C ILE A 268 0.73 5.05 -9.80
N LEU A 269 0.44 3.75 -9.97
CA LEU A 269 1.17 2.91 -10.92
C LEU A 269 0.96 3.34 -12.37
N ILE A 270 -0.26 3.73 -12.77
CA ILE A 270 -0.56 4.27 -14.10
C ILE A 270 0.24 5.55 -14.33
N THR A 271 0.20 6.49 -13.38
CA THR A 271 0.96 7.75 -13.45
C THR A 271 2.46 7.48 -13.59
N ASN A 272 3.01 6.67 -12.69
CA ASN A 272 4.42 6.31 -12.68
C ASN A 272 4.83 5.62 -13.99
N ALA A 273 3.98 4.76 -14.55
CA ALA A 273 4.28 4.06 -15.79
C ALA A 273 4.37 5.02 -16.97
N VAL A 274 3.40 5.93 -17.11
CA VAL A 274 3.41 6.92 -18.19
C VAL A 274 4.61 7.86 -18.06
N VAL A 275 4.85 8.39 -16.86
CA VAL A 275 6.02 9.26 -16.60
C VAL A 275 7.31 8.52 -16.93
N GLU A 276 7.48 7.29 -16.44
CA GLU A 276 8.70 6.53 -16.65
C GLU A 276 8.93 6.12 -18.11
N ILE A 277 7.87 5.84 -18.86
CA ILE A 277 7.97 5.57 -20.29
C ILE A 277 8.44 6.83 -21.06
N ILE A 278 8.05 8.02 -20.62
CA ILE A 278 8.34 9.28 -21.30
C ILE A 278 9.71 9.84 -20.89
N THR A 279 10.01 9.87 -19.59
CA THR A 279 11.15 10.61 -19.00
C THR A 279 12.15 9.72 -18.26
N GLY A 280 11.91 8.41 -18.19
CA GLY A 280 12.72 7.46 -17.44
C GLY A 280 14.06 7.09 -18.06
N ASP A 281 14.64 5.99 -17.56
CA ASP A 281 15.93 5.46 -18.02
C ASP A 281 15.88 4.77 -19.39
N GLY A 282 14.69 4.67 -19.99
CA GLY A 282 14.44 4.07 -21.29
C GLY A 282 14.10 2.58 -21.28
N ARG A 283 14.27 1.84 -20.17
CA ARG A 283 14.00 0.39 -20.10
C ARG A 283 12.51 0.07 -20.25
N ALA A 284 11.66 0.79 -19.53
CA ALA A 284 10.20 0.65 -19.65
C ALA A 284 9.72 0.98 -21.07
N ARG A 285 10.29 2.04 -21.67
CA ARG A 285 10.01 2.43 -23.06
C ARG A 285 10.45 1.36 -24.06
N ALA A 286 11.66 0.81 -23.91
CA ALA A 286 12.15 -0.26 -24.78
C ALA A 286 11.27 -1.51 -24.72
N SER A 287 10.87 -1.91 -23.51
CA SER A 287 9.93 -3.03 -23.31
C SER A 287 8.59 -2.78 -23.99
N LEU A 288 8.04 -1.58 -23.83
CA LEU A 288 6.79 -1.18 -24.49
C LEU A 288 6.93 -1.21 -26.02
N SER A 289 8.02 -0.64 -26.58
CA SER A 289 8.29 -0.63 -28.02
C SER A 289 8.44 -2.03 -28.62
N ALA A 290 8.87 -3.01 -27.82
CA ALA A 290 8.92 -4.42 -28.20
C ALA A 290 7.58 -5.16 -28.03
N GLY A 291 6.50 -4.46 -27.65
CA GLY A 291 5.19 -5.06 -27.38
C GLY A 291 5.07 -5.75 -26.02
N MET A 292 6.08 -5.66 -25.16
CA MET A 292 6.14 -6.30 -23.84
C MET A 292 5.53 -5.41 -22.76
N ILE A 293 4.22 -5.14 -22.86
CA ILE A 293 3.51 -4.21 -21.96
C ILE A 293 3.64 -4.65 -20.48
N ARG A 294 3.51 -5.95 -20.19
CA ARG A 294 3.63 -6.48 -18.83
C ARG A 294 5.02 -6.20 -18.25
N GLU A 295 6.06 -6.35 -19.06
CA GLU A 295 7.43 -6.11 -18.62
C GLU A 295 7.71 -4.62 -18.38
N ALA A 296 7.18 -3.75 -19.25
CA ALA A 296 7.23 -2.30 -19.04
C ALA A 296 6.60 -1.91 -17.69
N VAL A 297 5.42 -2.46 -17.37
CA VAL A 297 4.74 -2.21 -16.08
C VAL A 297 5.52 -2.81 -14.91
N ASN A 298 6.09 -4.01 -15.05
CA ASN A 298 6.91 -4.63 -14.00
C ASN A 298 8.15 -3.79 -13.68
N HIS A 299 8.88 -3.32 -14.70
CA HIS A 299 10.04 -2.44 -14.50
C HIS A 299 9.67 -1.17 -13.73
N VAL A 300 8.54 -0.55 -14.09
CA VAL A 300 8.03 0.63 -13.39
C VAL A 300 7.68 0.30 -11.95
N ALA A 301 6.95 -0.79 -11.70
CA ALA A 301 6.54 -1.20 -10.37
C ALA A 301 7.73 -1.52 -9.45
N LEU A 302 8.82 -2.07 -10.00
CA LEU A 302 10.04 -2.31 -9.24
C LEU A 302 10.74 -0.98 -8.87
N ARG A 303 10.86 -0.05 -9.82
CA ARG A 303 11.63 1.19 -9.64
C ARG A 303 10.85 2.29 -8.91
N LYS A 304 9.54 2.37 -9.12
CA LYS A 304 8.61 3.35 -8.54
C LYS A 304 7.34 2.63 -8.05
N PRO A 305 7.46 1.77 -7.01
CA PRO A 305 6.33 1.01 -6.51
C PRO A 305 5.24 1.94 -5.99
N PRO A 306 3.95 1.63 -6.26
CA PRO A 306 2.85 2.45 -5.77
C PRO A 306 2.71 2.42 -4.24
N LEU A 307 3.21 1.37 -3.59
CA LEU A 307 3.30 1.26 -2.14
C LEU A 307 4.78 1.25 -1.72
N ALA A 308 5.29 2.40 -1.29
CA ALA A 308 6.70 2.56 -0.95
C ALA A 308 7.09 1.84 0.36
N ASN A 309 6.17 1.77 1.33
CA ASN A 309 6.37 1.13 2.64
C ASN A 309 5.22 0.19 2.97
N PHE A 310 5.52 -1.02 3.42
CA PHE A 310 4.52 -2.04 3.75
C PHE A 310 4.10 -2.00 5.22
N VAL A 311 2.98 -2.65 5.54
CA VAL A 311 2.44 -2.77 6.91
C VAL A 311 3.49 -3.39 7.86
N PRO A 312 3.66 -2.86 9.09
CA PRO A 312 4.67 -3.34 10.00
C PRO A 312 4.48 -4.81 10.38
N ARG A 313 5.61 -5.48 10.61
CA ARG A 313 5.71 -6.79 11.24
C ARG A 313 6.33 -6.65 12.62
N PHE A 314 6.06 -7.62 13.49
CA PHE A 314 6.49 -7.59 14.88
C PHE A 314 7.09 -8.96 15.20
N PRO A 315 8.36 -9.05 15.62
CA PRO A 315 8.94 -10.34 15.96
C PRO A 315 8.38 -10.82 17.31
N LEU A 316 8.09 -12.12 17.43
CA LEU A 316 7.59 -12.69 18.69
C LEU A 316 8.68 -12.93 19.74
N LYS A 317 9.94 -12.92 19.32
CA LYS A 317 11.15 -13.11 20.15
C LYS A 317 12.22 -12.16 19.64
N ASP A 318 13.29 -11.97 20.40
CA ASP A 318 14.44 -11.23 19.91
C ASP A 318 15.02 -11.96 18.67
N GLU A 319 15.12 -11.25 17.55
CA GLU A 319 15.51 -11.80 16.24
C GLU A 319 16.62 -10.95 15.62
N ARG A 320 17.66 -11.60 15.08
CA ARG A 320 18.72 -10.91 14.37
C ARG A 320 18.24 -10.54 12.97
N LEU A 321 18.39 -9.26 12.59
CA LEU A 321 18.04 -8.75 11.28
C LEU A 321 19.08 -7.72 10.83
N GLY A 322 19.84 -8.06 9.79
CA GLY A 322 21.03 -7.29 9.42
C GLY A 322 22.05 -7.23 10.57
N GLU A 323 22.49 -6.03 10.90
CA GLU A 323 23.47 -5.77 11.96
C GLU A 323 22.85 -5.66 13.36
N TYR A 324 21.51 -5.75 13.47
CA TYR A 324 20.78 -5.48 14.71
C TYR A 324 20.10 -6.73 15.28
N VAL A 325 19.85 -6.70 16.60
CA VAL A 325 18.91 -7.60 17.27
C VAL A 325 17.63 -6.81 17.51
N ILE A 326 16.59 -7.15 16.76
CA ILE A 326 15.26 -6.54 16.86
C ILE A 326 14.55 -7.19 18.04
N ARG A 327 14.12 -6.39 19.02
CA ARG A 327 13.49 -6.93 20.23
C ARG A 327 12.06 -7.38 19.98
N ALA A 328 11.62 -8.36 20.73
CA ALA A 328 10.24 -8.84 20.67
C ALA A 328 9.23 -7.68 20.77
N GLY A 329 8.29 -7.63 19.81
CA GLY A 329 7.24 -6.61 19.73
C GLY A 329 7.68 -5.21 19.27
N GLU A 330 8.93 -5.05 18.81
CA GLU A 330 9.35 -3.84 18.09
C GLU A 330 8.78 -3.81 16.67
N PRO A 331 8.45 -2.62 16.14
CA PRO A 331 7.73 -2.54 14.89
C PRO A 331 8.71 -2.40 13.70
N VAL A 332 8.55 -3.27 12.70
CA VAL A 332 9.45 -3.36 11.53
C VAL A 332 8.69 -3.09 10.24
N TRP A 333 8.98 -1.95 9.60
CA TRP A 333 8.47 -1.59 8.29
C TRP A 333 9.38 -2.10 7.19
N ILE A 334 8.77 -2.53 6.09
CA ILE A 334 9.50 -2.92 4.88
C ILE A 334 9.43 -1.76 3.89
N ALA A 335 10.57 -1.15 3.57
CA ALA A 335 10.64 -0.14 2.52
C ALA A 335 10.74 -0.82 1.16
N THR A 336 9.61 -1.22 0.58
CA THR A 336 9.52 -1.89 -0.73
C THR A 336 10.38 -1.20 -1.79
N ALA A 337 10.32 0.13 -1.86
CA ALA A 337 11.12 0.92 -2.79
C ALA A 337 12.63 0.75 -2.56
N ALA A 338 13.08 0.80 -1.31
CA ALA A 338 14.48 0.57 -0.96
C ALA A 338 14.91 -0.86 -1.26
N THR A 339 14.05 -1.84 -0.99
CA THR A 339 14.37 -3.26 -1.18
C THR A 339 14.53 -3.63 -2.65
N HIS A 340 13.72 -3.06 -3.56
CA HIS A 340 13.90 -3.26 -5.00
C HIS A 340 15.13 -2.53 -5.55
N ALA A 341 15.61 -1.50 -4.86
CA ALA A 341 16.85 -0.80 -5.18
C ALA A 341 18.09 -1.42 -4.53
N ASP A 342 17.94 -2.50 -3.73
CA ASP A 342 19.09 -3.21 -3.14
C ASP A 342 19.95 -3.81 -4.27
N PRO A 343 21.26 -3.54 -4.33
CA PRO A 343 22.16 -4.17 -5.30
C PRO A 343 22.09 -5.70 -5.30
N ARG A 344 21.74 -6.31 -4.16
CA ARG A 344 21.57 -7.77 -4.02
C ARG A 344 20.29 -8.31 -4.67
N PHE A 345 19.33 -7.45 -5.02
CA PHE A 345 18.12 -7.82 -5.76
C PHE A 345 18.39 -7.99 -7.26
N ALA A 346 19.26 -7.16 -7.84
CA ALA A 346 19.57 -7.15 -9.27
C ALA A 346 20.63 -8.20 -9.68
N GLY A 347 20.86 -9.21 -8.83
CA GLY A 347 21.88 -10.24 -9.00
C GLY A 347 21.62 -11.20 -10.15
#